data_AF-A0A257V9B9-F1
#
_entry.id   AF-A0A257V9B9-F1
#
_cell.length_a   1.000
_cell.length_b   1.000
_cell.length_c   1.000
_cell.angle_alpha   90.00
_cell.angle_beta   90.00
_cell.angle_gamma   90.00
#
_symmetry.space_group_name_H-M   'P 1'
#
loop_
_entity.id
_entity.type
_entity.pdbx_description
1 polymer ?
#
loop_
_entity_poly.entity_id
_entity_poly.type
_entity_poly.pdbx_seq_one_letter_code
_entity_poly.pdbx_strand_id
1 'polypeptide(L)'
;MPRRALAALLVVGQLTLTLSGCMSVEATGTRPLQGPGGGVSVQVFPDDSARRAGRPGPDGILGEVDRQSGRGWVPVFRSLNPAWTVAGLPPGEYRVRFPARLDASGNVVRLSDKSTTVAVREGAVTDVRAVLDHVSTGLVVLGVVTVVAIAVILTKESRDHGLPLPPPPPPELLDAVFYVSINLAASSGWENPERSLPPAVTSHFPAAGAVVAARRPRLVFSLTEPLRPTSLNADGVTVLGEASGLVPGQVSYDAENWWVVWQPAVDLAPGDTFHVTLAKDAVEDLAGHDLTAPVSFTFRTAR
;
A
#
# COMPACT_ATOMS: atom_id res chain seq x y z
N MET A 1 -27.51 -21.98 -62.36
CA MET A 1 -26.09 -22.23 -61.98
C MET A 1 -25.20 -21.40 -62.92
N PRO A 2 -24.05 -20.82 -62.52
CA PRO A 2 -23.39 -20.79 -61.19
C PRO A 2 -23.16 -19.35 -60.64
N ARG A 3 -23.42 -19.10 -59.34
CA ARG A 3 -22.45 -18.94 -58.22
C ARG A 3 -21.39 -17.84 -58.40
N ARG A 4 -21.54 -16.73 -57.66
CA ARG A 4 -20.46 -16.14 -56.86
C ARG A 4 -20.99 -15.72 -55.50
N ALA A 5 -20.73 -16.59 -54.52
CA ALA A 5 -20.80 -16.25 -53.12
C ALA A 5 -19.77 -15.14 -52.85
N LEU A 6 -20.22 -13.99 -52.34
CA LEU A 6 -19.33 -13.13 -51.56
C LEU A 6 -19.67 -13.36 -50.10
N ALA A 7 -18.71 -13.97 -49.42
CA ALA A 7 -18.74 -14.33 -48.03
C ALA A 7 -19.12 -13.12 -47.17
N ALA A 8 -20.21 -13.26 -46.42
CA ALA A 8 -20.37 -12.56 -45.16
C ALA A 8 -19.25 -13.06 -44.25
N LEU A 9 -18.13 -12.33 -44.20
CA LEU A 9 -17.08 -12.58 -43.22
C LEU A 9 -17.62 -12.08 -41.87
N LEU A 10 -18.43 -12.93 -41.26
CA LEU A 10 -18.94 -12.79 -39.91
C LEU A 10 -17.77 -13.08 -38.96
N VAL A 11 -16.85 -12.12 -38.84
CA VAL A 11 -15.86 -12.14 -37.76
C VAL A 11 -16.59 -11.64 -36.52
N VAL A 12 -17.35 -12.53 -35.90
CA VAL A 12 -17.63 -12.43 -34.46
C VAL A 12 -16.31 -12.78 -33.79
N GLY A 13 -15.43 -11.77 -33.73
CA GLY A 13 -14.41 -11.74 -32.72
C GLY A 13 -15.15 -11.57 -31.41
N GLN A 14 -15.36 -12.67 -30.68
CA GLN A 14 -15.57 -12.60 -29.25
C GLN A 14 -14.30 -11.98 -28.66
N LEU A 15 -14.18 -10.65 -28.70
CA LEU A 15 -13.46 -9.94 -27.67
C LEU A 15 -14.32 -10.14 -26.42
N THR A 16 -14.09 -11.24 -25.72
CA THR A 16 -14.16 -11.19 -24.27
C THR A 16 -13.17 -10.11 -23.85
N LEU A 17 -13.64 -8.85 -23.85
CA LEU A 17 -13.05 -7.80 -23.06
C LEU A 17 -13.18 -8.29 -21.63
N THR A 18 -12.22 -9.10 -21.20
CA THR A 18 -11.96 -9.28 -19.79
C THR A 18 -11.61 -7.88 -19.33
N LEU A 19 -12.59 -7.20 -18.72
CA LEU A 19 -12.39 -6.01 -17.90
C LEU A 19 -11.58 -6.43 -16.67
N SER A 20 -10.41 -7.01 -16.89
CA SER A 20 -9.39 -7.12 -15.87
C SER A 20 -8.98 -5.68 -15.63
N GLY A 21 -9.48 -5.06 -14.57
CA GLY A 21 -9.08 -3.69 -14.27
C GLY A 21 -7.57 -3.67 -14.08
N CYS A 22 -6.97 -2.62 -14.62
CA CYS A 22 -5.54 -2.39 -14.49
C CYS A 22 -5.34 -1.57 -13.22
N MET A 23 -4.21 -1.73 -12.55
CA MET A 23 -3.86 -0.81 -11.47
C MET A 23 -3.61 0.61 -12.01
N SER A 24 -4.13 1.63 -11.33
CA SER A 24 -3.83 3.05 -11.60
C SER A 24 -3.12 3.68 -10.41
N VAL A 25 -2.17 4.58 -10.68
CA VAL A 25 -1.47 5.39 -9.67
C VAL A 25 -1.33 6.80 -10.20
N GLU A 26 -1.92 7.77 -9.51
CA GLU A 26 -2.05 9.15 -10.01
C GLU A 26 -1.86 10.17 -8.89
N ALA A 27 -1.16 11.27 -9.19
CA ALA A 27 -1.22 12.48 -8.38
C ALA A 27 -2.53 13.22 -8.68
N THR A 28 -3.30 13.54 -7.65
CA THR A 28 -4.70 13.99 -7.76
C THR A 28 -4.93 15.42 -7.31
N GLY A 29 -4.02 15.99 -6.52
CA GLY A 29 -4.13 17.35 -6.02
C GLY A 29 -2.97 17.74 -5.13
N THR A 30 -2.95 19.00 -4.72
CA THR A 30 -2.01 19.51 -3.71
C THR A 30 -2.78 20.31 -2.67
N ARG A 31 -2.35 20.20 -1.41
CA ARG A 31 -2.94 20.92 -0.28
C ARG A 31 -1.83 21.65 0.49
N PRO A 32 -2.13 22.79 1.14
CA PRO A 32 -1.17 23.45 2.01
C PRO A 32 -0.73 22.53 3.15
N LEU A 33 0.57 22.57 3.48
CA LEU A 33 1.17 21.88 4.61
C LEU A 33 1.81 22.92 5.54
N GLN A 34 1.54 22.81 6.84
CA GLN A 34 2.23 23.62 7.84
C GLN A 34 3.53 22.94 8.27
N GLY A 35 4.61 23.71 8.36
CA GLY A 35 5.94 23.22 8.74
C GLY A 35 6.95 23.24 7.59
N PRO A 36 8.21 22.89 7.88
CA PRO A 36 9.28 22.89 6.88
C PRO A 36 9.09 21.77 5.85
N GLY A 37 9.52 22.02 4.61
CA GLY A 37 9.47 21.05 3.53
C GLY A 37 8.07 20.87 2.93
N GLY A 38 7.94 19.86 2.06
CA GLY A 38 6.68 19.44 1.48
C GLY A 38 6.29 18.02 1.91
N GLY A 39 5.37 17.40 1.18
CA GLY A 39 4.96 16.05 1.49
C GLY A 39 4.24 15.31 0.38
N VAL A 40 3.97 14.04 0.65
CA VAL A 40 3.14 13.15 -0.16
C VAL A 40 2.12 12.49 0.76
N SER A 41 0.86 12.56 0.38
CA SER A 41 -0.26 11.88 1.05
C SER A 41 -0.75 10.78 0.13
N VAL A 42 -0.81 9.54 0.59
CA VAL A 42 -1.22 8.38 -0.21
C VAL A 42 -2.53 7.81 0.31
N GLN A 43 -3.41 7.47 -0.62
CA GLN A 43 -4.56 6.60 -0.39
C GLN A 43 -4.63 5.51 -1.47
N VAL A 44 -4.70 4.26 -1.04
CA VAL A 44 -4.86 3.07 -1.88
C VAL A 44 -6.29 2.56 -1.75
N PHE A 45 -6.91 2.22 -2.88
CA PHE A 45 -8.26 1.67 -2.94
C PHE A 45 -8.24 0.32 -3.65
N PRO A 46 -9.04 -0.67 -3.22
CA PRO A 46 -9.11 -1.96 -3.90
C PRO A 46 -9.69 -1.81 -5.30
N ASP A 47 -10.71 -0.96 -5.45
CA ASP A 47 -11.43 -0.74 -6.71
C ASP A 47 -12.02 0.69 -6.79
N ASP A 48 -12.60 1.03 -7.94
CA ASP A 48 -13.23 2.33 -8.18
C ASP A 48 -14.45 2.61 -7.30
N SER A 49 -15.15 1.59 -6.82
CA SER A 49 -16.30 1.74 -5.94
C SER A 49 -15.87 2.12 -4.53
N ALA A 50 -14.86 1.45 -3.99
CA ALA A 50 -14.23 1.80 -2.73
C ALA A 50 -13.60 3.20 -2.77
N ARG A 51 -12.98 3.56 -3.91
CA ARG A 51 -12.49 4.92 -4.17
C ARG A 51 -13.61 5.96 -4.06
N ARG A 52 -14.72 5.76 -4.77
CA ARG A 52 -15.88 6.68 -4.72
C ARG A 52 -16.47 6.78 -3.31
N ALA A 53 -16.42 5.69 -2.56
CA ALA A 53 -16.90 5.63 -1.18
C ALA A 53 -15.91 6.22 -0.16
N GLY A 54 -14.70 6.63 -0.55
CA GLY A 54 -13.67 7.11 0.36
C GLY A 54 -13.21 6.05 1.35
N ARG A 55 -13.12 4.79 0.93
CA ARG A 55 -12.72 3.65 1.78
C ARG A 55 -11.37 3.07 1.34
N PRO A 56 -10.24 3.59 1.86
CA PRO A 56 -8.94 3.04 1.57
C PRO A 56 -8.82 1.58 2.01
N GLY A 57 -7.99 0.82 1.31
CA GLY A 57 -7.72 -0.57 1.56
C GLY A 57 -7.17 -1.28 0.32
N PRO A 58 -6.90 -2.59 0.41
CA PRO A 58 -6.79 -3.37 1.66
C PRO A 58 -5.49 -3.02 2.41
N ASP A 59 -5.33 -3.54 3.64
CA ASP A 59 -4.05 -3.47 4.35
C ASP A 59 -2.99 -4.37 3.71
N GLY A 60 -1.72 -4.16 4.07
CA GLY A 60 -0.61 -4.96 3.57
C GLY A 60 -0.20 -4.60 2.15
N ILE A 61 -0.51 -3.39 1.68
CA ILE A 61 -0.03 -2.90 0.38
C ILE A 61 1.28 -2.16 0.61
N LEU A 62 2.39 -2.68 0.07
CA LEU A 62 3.68 -2.01 0.14
C LEU A 62 3.66 -0.79 -0.77
N GLY A 63 3.49 0.39 -0.18
CA GLY A 63 3.69 1.69 -0.83
C GLY A 63 5.08 2.21 -0.55
N GLU A 64 5.75 2.73 -1.58
CA GLU A 64 7.11 3.27 -1.49
C GLU A 64 7.17 4.66 -2.10
N VAL A 65 7.91 5.55 -1.43
CA VAL A 65 8.32 6.85 -1.95
C VAL A 65 9.81 6.79 -2.20
N ASP A 66 10.22 7.07 -3.43
CA ASP A 66 11.62 7.20 -3.81
C ASP A 66 11.92 8.66 -4.17
N ARG A 67 13.11 9.16 -3.82
CA ARG A 67 13.62 10.46 -4.26
C ARG A 67 14.53 10.29 -5.46
N GLN A 68 14.45 11.20 -6.42
CA GLN A 68 15.40 11.23 -7.53
C GLN A 68 16.79 11.63 -7.01
N SER A 69 17.79 10.81 -7.32
CA SER A 69 19.20 11.07 -7.03
C SER A 69 20.05 10.78 -8.26
N GLY A 70 20.56 11.84 -8.91
CA GLY A 70 21.19 11.74 -10.22
C GLY A 70 20.24 11.16 -11.26
N ARG A 71 20.61 10.01 -11.84
CA ARG A 71 19.78 9.25 -12.80
C ARG A 71 18.96 8.13 -12.14
N GLY A 72 19.14 7.90 -10.84
CA GLY A 72 18.52 6.82 -10.10
C GLY A 72 17.41 7.27 -9.16
N TRP A 73 16.74 6.29 -8.57
CA TRP A 73 15.72 6.47 -7.54
C TRP A 73 16.21 5.82 -6.25
N VAL A 74 16.14 6.55 -5.15
CA VAL A 74 16.55 6.07 -3.83
C VAL A 74 15.32 6.03 -2.93
N PRO A 75 14.95 4.88 -2.33
CA PRO A 75 13.82 4.80 -1.41
C PRO A 75 14.04 5.71 -0.20
N VAL A 76 13.00 6.43 0.23
CA VAL A 76 13.04 7.34 1.38
C VAL A 76 11.90 7.11 2.38
N PHE A 77 10.85 6.39 1.98
CA PHE A 77 9.73 6.03 2.86
C PHE A 77 9.02 4.79 2.34
N ARG A 78 8.54 3.95 3.25
CA ARG A 78 7.72 2.77 2.93
C ARG A 78 6.61 2.60 3.95
N SER A 79 5.46 2.10 3.54
CA SER A 79 4.37 1.72 4.45
C SER A 79 3.53 0.60 3.85
N LEU A 80 3.00 -0.26 4.72
CA LEU A 80 2.03 -1.31 4.43
C LEU A 80 0.58 -0.84 4.64
N ASN A 81 0.38 0.35 5.19
CA ASN A 81 -0.95 0.92 5.40
C ASN A 81 -1.53 1.43 4.07
N PRO A 82 -2.85 1.35 3.88
CA PRO A 82 -3.49 1.84 2.66
C PRO A 82 -3.63 3.37 2.64
N ALA A 83 -3.48 4.04 3.78
CA ALA A 83 -3.52 5.49 3.89
C ALA A 83 -2.39 5.98 4.81
N TRP A 84 -1.63 6.96 4.36
CA TRP A 84 -0.54 7.57 5.11
C TRP A 84 -0.12 8.89 4.49
N THR A 85 0.43 9.79 5.30
CA THR A 85 1.08 11.01 4.83
C THR A 85 2.52 11.02 5.29
N VAL A 86 3.44 11.35 4.39
CA VAL A 86 4.83 11.71 4.70
C VAL A 86 5.02 13.21 4.49
N ALA A 87 5.37 13.92 5.56
CA ALA A 87 5.67 15.35 5.57
C ALA A 87 7.17 15.60 5.85
N GLY A 88 7.66 16.82 5.55
CA GLY A 88 9.06 17.21 5.76
C GLY A 88 10.00 16.84 4.63
N LEU A 89 9.47 16.41 3.48
CA LEU A 89 10.28 16.07 2.31
C LEU A 89 10.91 17.33 1.70
N PRO A 90 12.21 17.34 1.38
CA PRO A 90 12.81 18.41 0.60
C PRO A 90 12.11 18.65 -0.73
N PRO A 91 12.15 19.88 -1.26
CA PRO A 91 11.78 20.10 -2.65
C PRO A 91 12.57 19.21 -3.61
N GLY A 92 11.90 18.67 -4.61
CA GLY A 92 12.50 17.79 -5.61
C GLY A 92 11.51 16.84 -6.26
N GLU A 93 12.02 15.98 -7.13
CA GLU A 93 11.24 14.96 -7.82
C GLU A 93 11.22 13.65 -7.01
N TYR A 94 10.01 13.11 -6.85
CA TYR A 94 9.74 11.89 -6.10
C TYR A 94 8.92 10.93 -6.95
N ARG A 95 9.10 9.63 -6.75
CA ARG A 95 8.31 8.58 -7.37
C ARG A 95 7.54 7.84 -6.30
N VAL A 96 6.23 7.69 -6.49
CA VAL A 96 5.37 6.87 -5.63
C VAL A 96 4.98 5.62 -6.39
N ARG A 97 5.20 4.45 -5.78
CA ARG A 97 4.93 3.14 -6.39
C ARG A 97 4.44 2.13 -5.37
N PHE A 98 3.85 1.05 -5.86
CA PHE A 98 3.30 -0.02 -5.04
C PHE A 98 3.76 -1.38 -5.57
N PRO A 99 5.00 -1.80 -5.29
CA PRO A 99 5.60 -2.97 -5.92
C PRO A 99 4.95 -4.30 -5.53
N ALA A 100 4.31 -4.39 -4.36
CA ALA A 100 3.75 -5.64 -3.86
C ALA A 100 2.61 -5.44 -2.86
N ARG A 101 1.90 -6.54 -2.58
CA ARG A 101 0.98 -6.70 -1.45
C ARG A 101 1.33 -7.94 -0.64
N LEU A 102 0.87 -7.98 0.60
CA LEU A 102 0.89 -9.16 1.44
C LEU A 102 -0.44 -9.92 1.29
N ASP A 103 -0.37 -11.24 1.13
CA ASP A 103 -1.56 -12.10 1.22
C ASP A 103 -1.99 -12.30 2.68
N ALA A 104 -3.07 -13.04 2.92
CA ALA A 104 -3.58 -13.29 4.29
C ALA A 104 -2.60 -14.04 5.21
N SER A 105 -1.58 -14.69 4.64
CA SER A 105 -0.50 -15.37 5.37
C SER A 105 0.74 -14.47 5.52
N GLY A 106 0.73 -13.26 4.98
CA GLY A 106 1.86 -12.33 4.99
C GLY A 106 2.91 -12.65 3.93
N ASN A 107 2.59 -13.44 2.90
CA ASN A 107 3.50 -13.68 1.78
C ASN A 107 3.43 -12.55 0.77
N VAL A 108 4.57 -12.23 0.14
CA VAL A 108 4.68 -11.17 -0.85
C VAL A 108 4.07 -11.62 -2.18
N VAL A 109 3.11 -10.85 -2.68
CA VAL A 109 2.50 -10.99 -4.00
C VAL A 109 2.81 -9.72 -4.80
N ARG A 110 3.56 -9.87 -5.89
CA ARG A 110 3.97 -8.75 -6.74
C ARG A 110 2.76 -8.07 -7.37
N LEU A 111 2.78 -6.74 -7.41
CA LEU A 111 1.82 -5.90 -8.12
C LEU A 111 2.42 -5.36 -9.42
N SER A 112 1.62 -4.62 -10.18
CA SER A 112 2.08 -3.94 -11.38
C SER A 112 3.16 -2.92 -11.07
N ASP A 113 4.13 -2.71 -11.97
CA ASP A 113 5.19 -1.70 -11.83
C ASP A 113 4.69 -0.25 -12.08
N LYS A 114 3.38 0.00 -11.94
CA LYS A 114 2.78 1.32 -12.09
C LYS A 114 3.27 2.24 -10.98
N SER A 115 3.58 3.47 -11.37
CA SER A 115 4.06 4.52 -10.48
C SER A 115 3.61 5.88 -10.98
N THR A 116 3.69 6.88 -10.12
CA THR A 116 3.51 8.28 -10.48
C THR A 116 4.67 9.11 -9.96
N THR A 117 4.96 10.22 -10.63
CA THR A 117 6.00 11.16 -10.23
C THR A 117 5.34 12.38 -9.59
N VAL A 118 5.94 12.88 -8.52
CA VAL A 118 5.48 14.01 -7.74
C VAL A 118 6.63 15.01 -7.59
N ALA A 119 6.42 16.23 -8.06
CA ALA A 119 7.27 17.36 -7.74
C ALA A 119 6.89 17.91 -6.35
N VAL A 120 7.64 17.52 -5.32
CA VAL A 120 7.45 18.02 -3.96
C VAL A 120 7.92 19.47 -3.89
N ARG A 121 7.09 20.32 -3.29
CA ARG A 121 7.35 21.76 -3.08
C ARG A 121 7.20 22.09 -1.60
N GLU A 122 7.94 23.09 -1.17
CA GLU A 122 7.85 23.59 0.20
C GLU A 122 6.44 24.08 0.55
N GLY A 123 5.97 23.76 1.76
CA GLY A 123 4.66 24.16 2.27
C GLY A 123 3.48 23.48 1.58
N ALA A 124 3.69 22.40 0.81
CA ALA A 124 2.63 21.68 0.11
C ALA A 124 2.76 20.16 0.28
N VAL A 125 1.62 19.50 0.43
CA VAL A 125 1.48 18.04 0.35
C VAL A 125 0.76 17.67 -0.94
N THR A 126 1.31 16.73 -1.71
CA THR A 126 0.66 16.20 -2.91
C THR A 126 -0.12 14.94 -2.59
N ASP A 127 -1.40 14.91 -2.95
CA ASP A 127 -2.25 13.73 -2.84
C ASP A 127 -2.01 12.76 -3.98
N VAL A 128 -1.60 11.55 -3.65
CA VAL A 128 -1.44 10.43 -4.57
C VAL A 128 -2.48 9.37 -4.25
N ARG A 129 -3.10 8.88 -5.31
CA ARG A 129 -4.13 7.87 -5.25
C ARG A 129 -3.70 6.64 -6.04
N ALA A 130 -3.88 5.47 -5.45
CA ALA A 130 -3.78 4.21 -6.15
C ALA A 130 -5.13 3.48 -6.14
N VAL A 131 -5.48 2.83 -7.24
CA VAL A 131 -6.64 1.94 -7.34
C VAL A 131 -6.13 0.63 -7.92
N LEU A 132 -6.26 -0.46 -7.17
CA LEU A 132 -5.66 -1.75 -7.51
C LEU A 132 -6.37 -2.41 -8.69
N ASP A 133 -7.70 -2.36 -8.70
CA ASP A 133 -8.57 -2.82 -9.78
C ASP A 133 -9.32 -1.61 -10.37
N HIS A 134 -8.67 -0.91 -11.31
CA HIS A 134 -9.26 0.25 -11.98
C HIS A 134 -9.78 -0.10 -13.37
N VAL A 135 -11.04 0.26 -13.63
CA VAL A 135 -11.62 0.15 -14.96
C VAL A 135 -11.41 1.47 -15.68
N SER A 136 -10.50 1.49 -16.65
CA SER A 136 -10.16 2.73 -17.36
C SER A 136 -11.40 3.35 -18.02
N THR A 137 -11.59 4.66 -17.85
CA THR A 137 -12.68 5.42 -18.47
C THR A 137 -12.68 5.27 -19.99
N GLY A 138 -11.51 5.07 -20.62
CA GLY A 138 -11.41 4.78 -22.06
C GLY A 138 -12.04 3.45 -22.48
N LEU A 139 -11.90 2.39 -21.66
CA LEU A 139 -12.60 1.11 -21.88
C LEU A 139 -14.10 1.24 -21.62
N VAL A 140 -14.50 2.02 -20.61
CA VAL A 140 -15.92 2.33 -20.36
C VAL A 140 -16.50 3.13 -21.53
N VAL A 141 -15.83 4.16 -22.03
CA VAL A 141 -16.30 4.97 -23.16
C VAL A 141 -16.32 4.16 -24.46
N LEU A 142 -15.29 3.36 -24.75
CA LEU A 142 -15.31 2.46 -25.93
C LEU A 142 -16.42 1.41 -25.81
N GLY A 143 -16.57 0.81 -24.63
CA GLY A 143 -17.66 -0.13 -24.32
C GLY A 143 -19.03 0.52 -24.44
N VAL A 144 -19.23 1.71 -23.88
CA VAL A 144 -20.47 2.50 -23.96
C VAL A 144 -20.73 2.95 -25.40
N VAL A 145 -19.74 3.41 -26.15
CA VAL A 145 -19.90 3.76 -27.58
C VAL A 145 -20.27 2.53 -28.39
N THR A 146 -19.69 1.37 -28.10
CA THR A 146 -20.03 0.10 -28.75
C THR A 146 -21.44 -0.34 -28.36
N VAL A 147 -21.80 -0.27 -27.08
CA VAL A 147 -23.14 -0.58 -26.56
C VAL A 147 -24.18 0.42 -27.06
N VAL A 148 -23.86 1.70 -27.20
CA VAL A 148 -24.73 2.74 -27.77
C VAL A 148 -24.87 2.55 -29.27
N ALA A 149 -23.82 2.19 -30.00
CA ALA A 149 -23.92 1.83 -31.42
C ALA A 149 -24.79 0.58 -31.60
N ILE A 150 -24.60 -0.45 -30.77
CA ILE A 150 -25.42 -1.67 -30.74
C ILE A 150 -26.86 -1.36 -30.29
N ALA A 151 -27.07 -0.47 -29.32
CA ALA A 151 -28.38 -0.05 -28.83
C ALA A 151 -29.10 0.85 -29.86
N VAL A 152 -28.43 1.78 -30.55
CA VAL A 152 -29.02 2.53 -31.68
C VAL A 152 -29.45 1.58 -32.80
N ILE A 153 -28.76 0.46 -32.98
CA ILE A 153 -29.13 -0.62 -33.90
C ILE A 153 -30.27 -1.50 -33.33
N LEU A 154 -30.41 -1.64 -32.01
CA LEU A 154 -31.32 -2.61 -31.35
C LEU A 154 -32.50 -1.99 -30.57
N THR A 155 -32.57 -0.68 -30.36
CA THR A 155 -33.64 0.00 -29.60
C THR A 155 -34.36 1.03 -30.46
N LYS A 156 -34.85 0.55 -31.60
CA LYS A 156 -36.29 0.57 -31.78
C LYS A 156 -36.87 -0.22 -30.60
N GLU A 157 -37.59 0.47 -29.70
CA GLU A 157 -38.35 -0.04 -28.55
C GLU A 157 -37.73 -0.08 -27.13
N SER A 158 -38.23 0.88 -26.33
CA SER A 158 -38.75 0.74 -24.94
C SER A 158 -37.85 1.09 -23.73
N ARG A 159 -38.54 1.62 -22.72
CA ARG A 159 -38.12 2.50 -21.61
C ARG A 159 -38.03 1.80 -20.25
N ASP A 160 -37.25 2.45 -19.38
CA ASP A 160 -37.32 2.65 -17.91
C ASP A 160 -37.47 1.46 -16.95
N HIS A 161 -36.60 1.41 -15.93
CA HIS A 161 -36.98 1.24 -14.52
C HIS A 161 -35.92 1.80 -13.56
N GLY A 162 -36.37 2.54 -12.54
CA GLY A 162 -35.56 3.19 -11.52
C GLY A 162 -35.02 2.23 -10.45
N LEU A 163 -33.81 2.51 -9.98
CA LEU A 163 -33.13 1.76 -8.92
C LEU A 163 -32.92 2.65 -7.68
N PRO A 164 -33.09 2.11 -6.46
CA PRO A 164 -32.94 2.84 -5.21
C PRO A 164 -31.47 3.12 -4.84
N LEU A 165 -31.24 4.19 -4.07
CA LEU A 165 -29.93 4.67 -3.64
C LEU A 165 -29.34 3.81 -2.48
N PRO A 166 -28.01 3.57 -2.47
CA PRO A 166 -27.34 2.88 -1.36
C PRO A 166 -27.11 3.78 -0.12
N PRO A 167 -27.06 3.20 1.10
CA PRO A 167 -26.89 3.94 2.35
C PRO A 167 -25.46 4.49 2.56
N PRO A 168 -25.29 5.53 3.40
CA PRO A 168 -24.02 6.23 3.59
C PRO A 168 -22.95 5.40 4.35
N PRO A 169 -21.65 5.69 4.13
CA PRO A 169 -20.56 5.00 4.80
C PRO A 169 -20.40 5.40 6.29
N PRO A 170 -19.99 4.47 7.17
CA PRO A 170 -19.52 4.79 8.52
C PRO A 170 -18.14 5.49 8.51
N PRO A 171 -17.78 6.20 9.61
CA PRO A 171 -16.65 7.14 9.67
C PRO A 171 -15.25 6.50 9.68
N GLU A 172 -14.28 7.34 9.32
CA GLU A 172 -12.90 7.07 8.88
C GLU A 172 -11.97 6.47 9.96
N LEU A 173 -11.09 5.57 9.52
CA LEU A 173 -9.87 5.18 10.23
C LEU A 173 -8.88 6.34 10.14
N LEU A 174 -8.36 6.76 11.30
CA LEU A 174 -7.45 7.89 11.46
C LEU A 174 -6.28 7.84 10.46
N ASP A 175 -6.10 8.91 9.66
CA ASP A 175 -4.92 9.12 8.85
C ASP A 175 -3.67 9.11 9.74
N ALA A 176 -2.79 8.13 9.55
CA ALA A 176 -1.47 8.17 10.15
C ALA A 176 -0.61 9.22 9.42
N VAL A 177 -0.34 10.34 10.09
CA VAL A 177 0.59 11.37 9.62
C VAL A 177 1.98 11.04 10.15
N PHE A 178 2.88 10.66 9.25
CA PHE A 178 4.30 10.47 9.55
C PHE A 178 5.04 11.76 9.21
N TYR A 179 5.64 12.37 10.23
CA TYR A 179 6.64 13.40 10.01
C TYR A 179 7.97 12.69 9.75
N VAL A 180 8.38 12.64 8.49
CA VAL A 180 9.79 12.45 8.17
C VAL A 180 10.42 13.82 8.36
N SER A 181 10.61 14.23 9.63
CA SER A 181 11.30 15.47 9.96
C SER A 181 12.80 15.28 9.74
N ILE A 182 13.20 14.97 8.51
CA ILE A 182 14.58 15.18 8.15
C ILE A 182 14.71 16.70 8.04
N ASN A 183 15.29 17.32 9.06
CA ASN A 183 15.74 18.71 8.99
C ASN A 183 16.91 18.79 7.98
N LEU A 184 16.62 18.65 6.67
CA LEU A 184 17.59 18.81 5.59
C LEU A 184 17.99 20.27 5.36
N ALA A 185 17.33 21.23 6.00
CA ALA A 185 17.68 22.65 5.91
C ALA A 185 19.09 22.97 6.46
N ALA A 186 19.77 22.00 7.09
CA ALA A 186 21.10 22.18 7.67
C ALA A 186 22.19 21.24 7.11
N SER A 187 22.00 20.50 6.02
CA SER A 187 23.10 19.68 5.48
C SER A 187 23.08 19.44 3.98
N SER A 188 24.14 19.95 3.33
CA SER A 188 24.83 19.35 2.19
C SER A 188 25.42 17.96 2.50
N GLY A 189 24.68 17.11 3.21
CA GLY A 189 25.17 15.87 3.80
C GLY A 189 24.43 14.67 3.22
N TRP A 190 24.81 14.28 2.02
CA TRP A 190 24.63 12.89 1.56
C TRP A 190 25.92 12.07 1.79
N GLU A 191 26.86 12.64 2.56
CA GLU A 191 28.16 12.03 2.90
C GLU A 191 28.40 11.87 4.41
N ASN A 192 27.45 12.25 5.28
CA ASN A 192 27.69 12.23 6.73
C ASN A 192 26.72 11.32 7.51
N PRO A 193 27.09 10.05 7.80
CA PRO A 193 26.26 9.09 8.53
C PRO A 193 25.96 9.50 9.99
N GLU A 194 26.60 10.54 10.52
CA GLU A 194 26.39 11.06 11.88
C GLU A 194 25.09 11.88 12.07
N ARG A 195 24.25 12.01 11.04
CA ARG A 195 22.96 12.72 11.12
C ARG A 195 21.79 11.89 10.55
N SER A 196 21.72 10.60 10.86
CA SER A 196 20.50 9.80 10.67
C SER A 196 19.57 9.95 11.88
N LEU A 197 18.25 9.91 11.65
CA LEU A 197 17.29 9.78 12.74
C LEU A 197 17.27 8.31 13.19
N PRO A 198 16.83 8.00 14.42
CA PRO A 198 16.60 6.62 14.82
C PRO A 198 15.59 5.93 13.89
N PRO A 199 15.73 4.62 13.62
CA PRO A 199 14.76 3.89 12.83
C PRO A 199 13.40 3.91 13.51
N ALA A 200 12.34 3.98 12.71
CA ALA A 200 10.97 3.93 13.19
C ALA A 200 10.15 2.90 12.40
N VAL A 201 9.18 2.28 13.07
CA VAL A 201 8.19 1.42 12.41
C VAL A 201 7.12 2.32 11.78
N THR A 202 7.01 2.28 10.45
CA THR A 202 6.00 3.04 9.69
C THR A 202 4.66 2.31 9.65
N SER A 203 4.65 0.99 9.75
CA SER A 203 3.46 0.16 9.68
C SER A 203 3.79 -1.28 10.04
N HIS A 204 2.76 -2.09 10.25
CA HIS A 204 2.90 -3.50 10.54
C HIS A 204 1.82 -4.31 9.83
N PHE A 205 2.10 -5.60 9.64
CA PHE A 205 1.14 -6.58 9.16
C PHE A 205 1.10 -7.75 10.14
N PRO A 206 -0.09 -8.29 10.47
CA PRO A 206 -1.44 -7.78 10.15
C PRO A 206 -1.66 -6.36 10.69
N ALA A 207 -2.64 -5.64 10.15
CA ALA A 207 -3.04 -4.37 10.74
C ALA A 207 -3.59 -4.57 12.17
N ALA A 208 -3.45 -3.56 13.02
CA ALA A 208 -4.00 -3.59 14.37
C ALA A 208 -5.51 -3.89 14.36
N GLY A 209 -5.93 -4.88 15.16
CA GLY A 209 -7.30 -5.35 15.25
C GLY A 209 -7.74 -6.29 14.12
N ALA A 210 -6.86 -6.63 13.18
CA ALA A 210 -7.21 -7.52 12.07
C ALA A 210 -7.62 -8.92 12.55
N VAL A 211 -8.55 -9.53 11.81
CA VAL A 211 -8.90 -10.95 11.94
C VAL A 211 -8.19 -11.73 10.83
N VAL A 212 -7.32 -12.66 11.23
CA VAL A 212 -6.40 -13.37 10.34
C VAL A 212 -6.85 -14.82 10.18
N ALA A 213 -7.12 -15.23 8.95
CA ALA A 213 -7.53 -16.60 8.64
C ALA A 213 -6.36 -17.61 8.63
N ALA A 214 -5.14 -17.13 8.36
CA ALA A 214 -3.95 -17.98 8.36
C ALA A 214 -3.60 -18.44 9.77
N ARG A 215 -3.31 -19.74 9.94
CA ARG A 215 -2.84 -20.30 11.23
C ARG A 215 -1.33 -20.09 11.45
N ARG A 216 -0.57 -19.78 10.40
CA ARG A 216 0.85 -19.43 10.47
C ARG A 216 1.14 -18.12 9.73
N PRO A 217 0.55 -16.99 10.15
CA PRO A 217 0.79 -15.72 9.48
C PRO A 217 2.22 -15.24 9.73
N ARG A 218 2.85 -14.67 8.72
CA ARG A 218 4.06 -13.84 8.89
C ARG A 218 3.62 -12.51 9.50
N LEU A 219 4.28 -12.12 10.58
CA LEU A 219 4.14 -10.79 11.17
C LEU A 219 5.26 -9.92 10.60
N VAL A 220 4.95 -8.70 10.21
CA VAL A 220 5.89 -7.80 9.53
C VAL A 220 5.87 -6.44 10.22
N PHE A 221 7.04 -5.90 10.51
CA PHE A 221 7.24 -4.49 10.88
C PHE A 221 7.99 -3.80 9.75
N SER A 222 7.36 -2.81 9.11
CA SER A 222 7.98 -2.00 8.06
C SER A 222 8.71 -0.81 8.68
N LEU A 223 9.95 -0.57 8.26
CA LEU A 223 10.80 0.48 8.82
C LEU A 223 10.99 1.68 7.91
N THR A 224 11.42 2.80 8.48
CA THR A 224 11.76 4.04 7.76
C THR A 224 13.04 3.95 6.96
N GLU A 225 13.97 3.07 7.35
CA GLU A 225 15.33 2.99 6.81
C GLU A 225 15.90 1.57 6.98
N PRO A 226 16.99 1.22 6.26
CA PRO A 226 17.62 -0.08 6.40
C PRO A 226 18.32 -0.23 7.76
N LEU A 227 18.18 -1.42 8.35
CA LEU A 227 18.88 -1.81 9.56
C LEU A 227 20.28 -2.35 9.29
N ARG A 228 21.13 -2.36 10.31
CA ARG A 228 22.38 -3.13 10.30
C ARG A 228 22.03 -4.62 10.25
N PRO A 229 22.50 -5.41 9.27
CA PRO A 229 22.05 -6.81 9.11
C PRO A 229 22.27 -7.73 10.32
N THR A 230 23.24 -7.41 11.17
CA THR A 230 23.59 -8.19 12.37
C THR A 230 23.00 -7.65 13.66
N SER A 231 22.23 -6.56 13.64
CA SER A 231 21.67 -5.95 14.86
C SER A 231 20.39 -6.64 15.37
N LEU A 232 19.79 -7.50 14.55
CA LEU A 232 18.52 -8.13 14.89
C LEU A 232 18.68 -9.06 16.10
N ASN A 233 18.10 -8.66 17.23
CA ASN A 233 17.95 -9.50 18.41
C ASN A 233 16.71 -10.39 18.25
N ALA A 234 16.91 -11.71 18.19
CA ALA A 234 15.82 -12.66 18.02
C ALA A 234 14.80 -12.65 19.17
N ASP A 235 15.22 -12.31 20.38
CA ASP A 235 14.34 -12.16 21.55
C ASP A 235 13.62 -10.81 21.57
N GLY A 236 13.98 -9.90 20.67
CA GLY A 236 13.39 -8.58 20.52
C GLY A 236 11.98 -8.58 19.95
N VAL A 237 11.47 -9.72 19.44
CA VAL A 237 10.07 -9.86 19.03
C VAL A 237 9.36 -10.86 19.92
N THR A 238 8.35 -10.38 20.64
CA THR A 238 7.51 -11.19 21.52
C THR A 238 6.09 -11.29 20.96
N VAL A 239 5.54 -12.51 20.93
CA VAL A 239 4.15 -12.78 20.54
C VAL A 239 3.45 -13.51 21.67
N LEU A 240 2.49 -12.86 22.32
CA LEU A 240 1.76 -13.38 23.48
C LEU A 240 0.28 -13.56 23.13
N GLY A 241 -0.20 -14.80 23.09
CA GLY A 241 -1.62 -15.11 22.98
C GLY A 241 -2.32 -15.00 24.34
N GLU A 242 -3.54 -14.47 24.38
CA GLU A 242 -4.35 -14.37 25.60
C GLU A 242 -4.70 -15.75 26.15
N ALA A 243 -4.99 -16.72 25.28
CA ALA A 243 -5.22 -18.11 25.67
C ALA A 243 -3.95 -18.97 25.57
N SER A 244 -3.14 -18.76 24.53
CA SER A 244 -1.99 -19.63 24.22
C SER A 244 -0.73 -19.31 25.01
N GLY A 245 -0.64 -18.15 25.66
CA GLY A 245 0.60 -17.68 26.28
C GLY A 245 1.67 -17.32 25.24
N LEU A 246 2.94 -17.38 25.63
CA LEU A 246 4.06 -17.01 24.76
C LEU A 246 4.17 -17.99 23.58
N VAL A 247 4.15 -17.46 22.35
CA VAL A 247 4.25 -18.25 21.13
C VAL A 247 5.69 -18.25 20.61
N PRO A 248 6.32 -19.41 20.41
CA PRO A 248 7.65 -19.49 19.81
C PRO A 248 7.60 -19.17 18.31
N GLY A 249 8.63 -18.49 17.81
CA GLY A 249 8.78 -18.20 16.39
C GLY A 249 10.20 -17.82 16.00
N GLN A 250 10.40 -17.62 14.70
CA GLN A 250 11.67 -17.21 14.11
C GLN A 250 11.58 -15.76 13.66
N VAL A 251 12.60 -14.97 13.99
CA VAL A 251 12.75 -13.59 13.55
C VAL A 251 13.77 -13.52 12.41
N SER A 252 13.47 -12.77 11.37
CA SER A 252 14.40 -12.48 10.27
C SER A 252 14.29 -11.03 9.81
N TYR A 253 15.31 -10.55 9.11
CA TYR A 253 15.33 -9.22 8.51
C TYR A 253 15.37 -9.32 6.99
N ASP A 254 14.42 -8.68 6.31
CA ASP A 254 14.37 -8.52 4.86
C ASP A 254 14.93 -7.14 4.50
N ALA A 255 16.19 -7.12 4.06
CA ALA A 255 16.91 -5.90 3.74
C ALA A 255 16.43 -5.23 2.44
N GLU A 256 15.76 -5.96 1.55
CA GLU A 256 15.22 -5.38 0.31
C GLU A 256 14.00 -4.52 0.63
N ASN A 257 13.12 -5.02 1.50
CA ASN A 257 11.86 -4.37 1.88
C ASN A 257 11.94 -3.51 3.16
N TRP A 258 13.06 -3.58 3.88
CA TRP A 258 13.25 -2.96 5.21
C TRP A 258 12.24 -3.47 6.23
N TRP A 259 12.14 -4.80 6.34
CA TRP A 259 11.17 -5.46 7.21
C TRP A 259 11.83 -6.33 8.27
N VAL A 260 11.40 -6.18 9.51
CA VAL A 260 11.55 -7.25 10.52
C VAL A 260 10.36 -8.18 10.38
N VAL A 261 10.63 -9.48 10.24
CA VAL A 261 9.63 -10.50 10.01
C VAL A 261 9.68 -11.51 11.15
N TRP A 262 8.53 -11.84 11.73
CA TRP A 262 8.40 -12.97 12.65
C TRP A 262 7.50 -14.04 12.05
N GLN A 263 7.88 -15.30 12.20
CA GLN A 263 7.14 -16.46 11.72
C GLN A 263 6.90 -17.45 12.86
N PRO A 264 5.66 -17.89 13.08
CA PRO A 264 5.37 -18.80 14.19
C PRO A 264 5.95 -20.20 13.91
N ALA A 265 6.56 -20.81 14.92
CA ALA A 265 7.06 -22.18 14.84
C ALA A 265 5.92 -23.21 14.90
N VAL A 266 4.79 -22.83 15.49
CA VAL A 266 3.59 -23.64 15.72
C VAL A 266 2.36 -22.96 15.13
N ASP A 267 1.28 -23.70 14.92
CA ASP A 267 0.01 -23.10 14.50
C ASP A 267 -0.54 -22.21 15.62
N LEU A 268 -0.97 -21.01 15.27
CA LEU A 268 -1.67 -20.12 16.19
C LEU A 268 -3.06 -20.68 16.50
N ALA A 269 -3.45 -20.66 17.78
CA ALA A 269 -4.75 -21.15 18.22
C ALA A 269 -5.89 -20.34 17.55
N PRO A 270 -6.96 -20.98 17.06
CA PRO A 270 -8.06 -20.30 16.40
C PRO A 270 -8.90 -19.48 17.40
N GLY A 271 -9.31 -18.29 16.98
CA GLY A 271 -10.12 -17.37 17.78
C GLY A 271 -9.38 -16.67 18.93
N ASP A 272 -8.08 -16.91 19.10
CA ASP A 272 -7.20 -16.31 20.12
C ASP A 272 -6.75 -14.91 19.68
N THR A 273 -6.46 -14.06 20.67
CA THR A 273 -5.99 -12.69 20.48
C THR A 273 -4.50 -12.65 20.82
N PHE A 274 -3.69 -12.11 19.92
CA PHE A 274 -2.24 -12.06 20.06
C PHE A 274 -1.75 -10.63 20.20
N HIS A 275 -0.95 -10.39 21.24
CA HIS A 275 -0.24 -9.16 21.50
C HIS A 275 1.20 -9.31 21.00
N VAL A 276 1.57 -8.52 20.00
CA VAL A 276 2.87 -8.55 19.33
C VAL A 276 3.66 -7.33 19.78
N THR A 277 4.92 -7.51 20.16
CA THR A 277 5.82 -6.43 20.55
C THR A 277 7.16 -6.57 19.85
N LEU A 278 7.63 -5.48 19.24
CA LEU A 278 9.01 -5.25 18.85
C LEU A 278 9.65 -4.37 19.92
N ALA A 279 10.63 -4.91 20.64
CA ALA A 279 11.34 -4.21 21.69
C ALA A 279 12.17 -3.05 21.14
N LYS A 280 12.46 -2.06 21.99
CA LYS A 280 13.20 -0.86 21.60
C LYS A 280 14.58 -1.19 21.02
N ASP A 281 15.29 -2.08 21.70
CA ASP A 281 16.64 -2.58 21.42
C ASP A 281 16.63 -3.84 20.54
N ALA A 282 15.49 -4.17 19.91
CA ALA A 282 15.39 -5.33 19.03
C ALA A 282 16.22 -5.17 17.75
N VAL A 283 16.42 -3.93 17.31
CA VAL A 283 17.06 -3.57 16.06
C VAL A 283 17.82 -2.26 16.17
N GLU A 284 18.91 -2.16 15.41
CA GLU A 284 19.77 -0.98 15.31
C GLU A 284 19.98 -0.63 13.84
N ASP A 285 19.95 0.67 13.50
CA ASP A 285 20.27 1.17 12.16
C ASP A 285 21.78 1.07 11.84
N LEU A 286 22.16 1.55 10.64
CA LEU A 286 23.57 1.58 10.22
C LEU A 286 24.41 2.59 11.00
N ALA A 287 23.80 3.65 11.53
CA ALA A 287 24.46 4.72 12.30
C ALA A 287 24.62 4.38 13.80
N GLY A 288 23.92 3.35 14.26
CA GLY A 288 23.96 2.81 15.59
C GLY A 288 22.83 3.24 16.53
N HIS A 289 21.69 3.64 15.96
CA HIS A 289 20.51 4.00 16.75
C HIS A 289 19.52 2.84 16.83
N ASP A 290 19.05 2.57 18.06
CA ASP A 290 17.91 1.72 18.34
C ASP A 290 16.58 2.40 17.94
N LEU A 291 15.46 1.68 18.03
CA LEU A 291 14.15 2.32 17.97
C LEU A 291 14.02 3.37 19.10
N THR A 292 13.19 4.38 18.90
CA THR A 292 12.96 5.39 19.95
C THR A 292 12.19 4.80 21.14
N ALA A 293 11.24 3.91 20.86
CA ALA A 293 10.35 3.24 21.80
C ALA A 293 9.97 1.84 21.26
N PRO A 294 9.54 0.89 22.12
CA PRO A 294 8.99 -0.36 21.64
C PRO A 294 7.69 -0.11 20.86
N VAL A 295 7.41 -0.99 19.90
CA VAL A 295 6.20 -0.93 19.06
C VAL A 295 5.37 -2.18 19.29
N SER A 296 4.08 -1.99 19.58
CA SER A 296 3.17 -3.09 19.84
C SER A 296 1.89 -2.98 19.03
N PHE A 297 1.33 -4.13 18.64
CA PHE A 297 0.02 -4.22 18.03
C PHE A 297 -0.68 -5.51 18.44
N THR A 298 -1.99 -5.56 18.20
CA THR A 298 -2.82 -6.72 18.50
C THR A 298 -3.52 -7.20 17.24
N PHE A 299 -3.66 -8.51 17.07
CA PHE A 299 -4.52 -9.11 16.04
C PHE A 299 -5.21 -10.35 16.60
N ARG A 300 -6.21 -10.87 15.88
CA ARG A 300 -6.94 -12.07 16.28
C ARG A 300 -6.92 -13.10 15.16
N THR A 301 -6.82 -14.38 15.49
CA THR A 301 -7.04 -15.45 14.50
C THR A 301 -8.54 -15.71 14.29
N ALA A 302 -8.92 -16.11 13.08
CA ALA A 302 -10.26 -16.59 12.81
C ALA A 302 -10.57 -17.87 13.61
N ARG A 303 -11.86 -18.11 13.89
CA ARG A 303 -12.33 -19.35 14.53
C ARG A 303 -12.40 -20.50 13.53
#